data_AF-X6MH06-F1
#
_entry.id   AF-X6MH06-F1
#
_cell.length_a   1.000
_cell.length_b   1.000
_cell.length_c   1.000
_cell.angle_alpha   90.00
_cell.angle_beta   90.00
_cell.angle_gamma   90.00
#
_symmetry.space_group_name_H-M   'P 1'
#
loop_
_entity.id
_entity.type
_entity.pdbx_description
1 polymer ?
#
loop_
_entity_poly.entity_id
_entity_poly.type
_entity_poly.pdbx_seq_one_letter_code
_entity_poly.pdbx_strand_id
1 'polypeptide(L)'
;MDNQQKQASNTPTFETLASLPIAFSQSQCIVHKDEIIICGGTNKNECYSYHTSKDQYKYICSYPKEVSLCGHCVVKRVNKKMPHIINLLSFGGYTIENRHTLVMQYRSVWDDEEADKDMKQFNQWLPLVNAYNQSIILGTMRSNYDGARAVIGGSKNHLLFITHKPNDIVVIDLNTFRLIQQSKLLLNESWLYHHCFVAKDGLSNKQINKKKFEMLLFCHKTGLSIEYDENNNTLQFLVLWVCTTIRPLKSYAYVAVDNIVFFLVDMMTPLLHLPISCIHIQLKKMNG
;
A
#
# COMPACT_ATOMS: atom_id res chain seq x y z
N MET A 1 7.82 49.05 25.50
CA MET A 1 6.61 48.48 24.90
C MET A 1 6.99 48.14 23.48
N ASP A 2 7.13 46.86 23.15
CA ASP A 2 7.12 46.39 21.76
C ASP A 2 6.62 44.95 21.79
N ASN A 3 5.31 44.83 21.54
CA ASN A 3 4.57 43.58 21.58
C ASN A 3 4.46 43.10 20.12
N GLN A 4 5.47 42.40 19.61
CA GLN A 4 5.38 41.77 18.31
C GLN A 4 4.53 40.49 18.44
N GLN A 5 3.22 40.64 18.21
CA GLN A 5 2.34 39.52 17.91
C GLN A 5 2.84 38.85 16.62
N LYS A 6 3.38 37.63 16.75
CA LYS A 6 3.55 36.72 15.62
C LYS A 6 2.18 36.46 15.01
N GLN A 7 1.94 37.01 13.82
CA GLN A 7 0.82 36.61 12.97
C GLN A 7 0.92 35.10 12.73
N ALA A 8 -0.04 34.35 13.27
CA ALA A 8 -0.24 32.96 12.91
C ALA A 8 -0.63 32.91 11.42
N SER A 9 0.12 32.17 10.62
CA SER A 9 -0.22 31.95 9.22
C SER A 9 -1.56 31.19 9.16
N ASN A 10 -2.63 31.87 8.71
CA ASN A 10 -3.94 31.29 8.46
C ASN A 10 -3.96 30.41 7.20
N THR A 11 -2.99 29.50 7.08
CA THR A 11 -3.00 28.52 6.00
C THR A 11 -3.99 27.41 6.38
N PRO A 12 -5.01 27.12 5.57
CA PRO A 12 -5.95 26.06 5.88
C PRO A 12 -5.22 24.71 5.98
N THR A 13 -5.58 23.89 6.98
CA THR A 13 -4.95 22.57 7.23
C THR A 13 -5.34 21.52 6.19
N PHE A 14 -6.47 21.73 5.52
CA PHE A 14 -6.95 20.90 4.41
C PHE A 14 -7.40 21.82 3.28
N GLU A 15 -7.07 21.42 2.05
CA GLU A 15 -7.57 22.05 0.83
C GLU A 15 -8.45 21.09 0.05
N THR A 16 -9.40 21.64 -0.71
CA THR A 16 -10.24 20.85 -1.62
C THR A 16 -9.55 20.81 -2.97
N LEU A 17 -9.28 19.60 -3.46
CA LEU A 17 -8.68 19.34 -4.76
C LEU A 17 -9.77 19.17 -5.83
N ALA A 18 -9.37 19.08 -7.09
CA ALA A 18 -10.27 18.72 -8.18
C ALA A 18 -11.07 17.44 -7.86
N SER A 19 -12.34 17.44 -8.27
CA SER A 19 -13.22 16.29 -8.07
C SER A 19 -12.76 15.08 -8.88
N LEU A 20 -12.85 13.90 -8.27
CA LEU A 20 -12.59 12.64 -8.96
C LEU A 20 -13.52 12.47 -10.19
N PRO A 21 -13.02 11.96 -11.33
CA PRO A 21 -13.86 11.68 -12.49
C PRO A 21 -14.97 10.67 -12.19
N ILE A 22 -14.71 9.73 -11.28
CA ILE A 22 -15.66 8.74 -10.78
C ILE A 22 -15.46 8.50 -9.27
N ALA A 23 -16.53 8.15 -8.57
CA ALA A 23 -16.46 7.77 -7.16
C ALA A 23 -15.82 6.37 -7.00
N PHE A 24 -14.74 6.31 -6.21
CA PHE A 24 -14.04 5.07 -5.89
C PHE A 24 -14.34 4.61 -4.46
N SER A 25 -14.36 3.29 -4.27
CA SER A 25 -14.39 2.65 -2.95
C SER A 25 -13.30 1.60 -2.89
N GLN A 26 -12.60 1.51 -1.76
CA GLN A 26 -11.48 0.59 -1.52
C GLN A 26 -10.38 0.62 -2.60
N SER A 27 -10.21 1.76 -3.28
CA SER A 27 -9.15 1.94 -4.27
C SER A 27 -7.77 1.89 -3.63
N GLN A 28 -6.79 1.40 -4.38
CA GLN A 28 -5.39 1.48 -4.00
C GLN A 28 -4.75 2.66 -4.71
N CYS A 29 -4.05 3.50 -3.95
CA CYS A 29 -3.37 4.68 -4.45
C CYS A 29 -1.86 4.54 -4.30
N ILE A 30 -1.11 4.96 -5.31
CA ILE A 30 0.34 4.89 -5.36
C ILE A 30 0.91 6.27 -5.70
N VAL A 31 1.82 6.76 -4.87
CA VAL A 31 2.54 8.01 -5.15
C VAL A 31 3.73 7.74 -6.08
N HIS A 32 3.86 8.54 -7.15
CA HIS A 32 5.01 8.55 -8.03
C HIS A 32 5.35 9.98 -8.47
N LYS A 33 6.43 10.54 -7.93
CA LYS A 33 6.80 11.96 -8.17
C LYS A 33 5.62 12.86 -7.80
N ASP A 34 5.18 13.73 -8.71
CA ASP A 34 4.06 14.65 -8.55
C ASP A 34 2.71 14.01 -8.91
N GLU A 35 2.64 12.68 -8.95
CA GLU A 35 1.44 11.94 -9.34
C GLU A 35 0.93 11.04 -8.22
N ILE A 36 -0.40 10.96 -8.11
CA ILE A 36 -1.12 9.94 -7.36
C ILE A 36 -1.84 9.06 -8.38
N ILE A 37 -1.36 7.83 -8.52
CA ILE A 37 -1.94 6.80 -9.38
C ILE A 37 -3.04 6.10 -8.58
N ILE A 38 -4.25 6.08 -9.11
CA ILE A 38 -5.44 5.47 -8.54
C ILE A 38 -5.74 4.20 -9.34
N CYS A 39 -5.73 3.05 -8.69
CA CYS A 39 -5.85 1.75 -9.34
C CYS A 39 -7.19 1.08 -8.99
N GLY A 40 -8.23 1.32 -9.81
CA GLY A 40 -9.53 0.66 -9.69
C GLY A 40 -10.14 0.73 -8.29
N GLY A 41 -11.09 -0.13 -8.00
CA GLY A 41 -11.76 -0.23 -6.70
C GLY A 41 -12.94 -1.17 -6.75
N THR A 42 -13.68 -1.28 -5.66
CA THR A 42 -14.88 -2.12 -5.62
C THR A 42 -15.86 -1.70 -6.72
N ASN A 43 -16.15 -2.60 -7.65
CA ASN A 43 -17.00 -2.39 -8.83
C ASN A 43 -16.52 -1.30 -9.81
N LYS A 44 -15.24 -0.88 -9.75
CA LYS A 44 -14.63 0.12 -10.64
C LYS A 44 -13.31 -0.41 -11.16
N ASN A 45 -13.16 -0.52 -12.47
CA ASN A 45 -11.95 -1.06 -13.09
C ASN A 45 -11.01 0.02 -13.63
N GLU A 46 -11.47 1.26 -13.73
CA GLU A 46 -10.74 2.38 -14.29
C GLU A 46 -9.59 2.83 -13.39
N CYS A 47 -8.48 3.21 -14.01
CA CYS A 47 -7.30 3.75 -13.37
C CYS A 47 -7.05 5.19 -13.85
N TYR A 48 -6.65 6.06 -12.92
CA TYR A 48 -6.37 7.46 -13.20
C TYR A 48 -5.05 7.89 -12.58
N SER A 49 -4.38 8.87 -13.18
CA SER A 49 -3.30 9.61 -12.54
C SER A 49 -3.81 11.00 -12.20
N TYR A 50 -3.66 11.40 -10.94
CA TYR A 50 -3.85 12.77 -10.49
C TYR A 50 -2.50 13.46 -10.38
N HIS A 51 -2.35 14.64 -10.97
CA HIS A 51 -1.13 15.42 -10.89
C HIS A 51 -1.27 16.54 -9.86
N THR A 52 -0.44 16.55 -8.83
CA THR A 52 -0.58 17.41 -7.64
C THR A 52 -0.49 18.89 -7.96
N SER A 53 0.48 19.32 -8.77
CA SER A 53 0.63 20.74 -9.13
C SER A 53 -0.30 21.21 -10.25
N LYS A 54 -0.82 20.30 -11.08
CA LYS A 54 -1.76 20.63 -12.17
C LYS A 54 -3.22 20.59 -11.72
N ASP A 55 -3.49 19.99 -10.56
CA ASP A 55 -4.82 19.75 -10.01
C ASP A 55 -5.80 19.12 -11.02
N GLN A 56 -5.32 18.10 -11.73
CA GLN A 56 -6.06 17.46 -12.82
C GLN A 56 -5.86 15.94 -12.81
N TYR A 57 -6.87 15.24 -13.35
CA TYR A 57 -6.86 13.81 -13.57
C TYR A 57 -6.66 13.48 -15.05
N LYS A 58 -5.89 12.43 -15.33
CA LYS A 58 -5.82 11.78 -16.63
C LYS A 58 -6.13 10.30 -16.50
N TYR A 59 -6.91 9.78 -17.45
CA TYR A 59 -7.15 8.36 -17.56
C TYR A 59 -5.87 7.61 -17.93
N ILE A 60 -5.66 6.43 -17.32
CA ILE A 60 -4.53 5.55 -17.62
C ILE A 60 -5.01 4.37 -18.47
N CYS A 61 -5.83 3.50 -17.87
CA CYS A 61 -6.41 2.30 -18.47
C CYS A 61 -7.49 1.73 -17.55
N SER A 62 -8.00 0.53 -17.88
CA SER A 62 -8.84 -0.24 -16.98
C SER A 62 -8.26 -1.63 -16.71
N TYR A 63 -8.57 -2.18 -15.54
CA TYR A 63 -8.41 -3.61 -15.26
C TYR A 63 -9.30 -4.44 -16.21
N PRO A 64 -8.91 -5.70 -16.52
CA PRO A 64 -9.78 -6.64 -17.23
C PRO A 64 -11.13 -6.79 -16.52
N LYS A 65 -12.22 -6.94 -17.27
CA LYS A 65 -13.60 -6.87 -16.75
C LYS A 65 -13.94 -8.02 -15.80
N GLU A 66 -13.28 -9.14 -15.98
CA GLU A 66 -13.42 -10.38 -15.21
C GLU A 66 -12.73 -10.33 -13.84
N VAL A 67 -11.89 -9.32 -13.59
CA VAL A 67 -11.11 -9.19 -12.35
C VAL A 67 -11.94 -8.51 -11.26
N SER A 68 -12.07 -9.18 -10.11
CA SER A 68 -12.67 -8.60 -8.92
C SER A 68 -11.62 -7.82 -8.12
N LEU A 69 -11.92 -6.55 -7.85
CA LEU A 69 -11.01 -5.63 -7.15
C LEU A 69 -11.42 -5.37 -5.69
N CYS A 70 -12.38 -6.13 -5.14
CA CYS A 70 -12.75 -6.01 -3.73
C CYS A 70 -11.53 -6.33 -2.85
N GLY A 71 -11.15 -5.38 -1.99
CA GLY A 71 -10.05 -5.53 -1.06
C GLY A 71 -8.68 -5.85 -1.69
N HIS A 72 -8.51 -5.60 -3.00
CA HIS A 72 -7.25 -5.90 -3.69
C HIS A 72 -6.09 -5.01 -3.17
N CYS A 73 -4.87 -5.46 -3.44
CA CYS A 73 -3.64 -4.76 -3.07
C CYS A 73 -2.84 -4.40 -4.33
N VAL A 74 -2.21 -3.23 -4.31
CA VAL A 74 -1.27 -2.79 -5.34
C VAL A 74 0.01 -2.34 -4.66
N VAL A 75 1.15 -2.80 -5.17
CA VAL A 75 2.47 -2.40 -4.71
C VAL A 75 3.33 -1.89 -5.87
N LYS A 76 4.18 -0.91 -5.57
CA LYS A 76 5.08 -0.26 -6.53
C LYS A 76 6.51 -0.79 -6.36
N ARG A 77 7.10 -1.27 -7.45
CA ARG A 77 8.52 -1.62 -7.55
C ARG A 77 9.22 -0.68 -8.52
N VAL A 78 10.16 0.12 -8.02
CA VAL A 78 10.97 1.03 -8.83
C VAL A 78 12.07 0.24 -9.54
N ASN A 79 12.19 0.43 -10.86
CA ASN A 79 13.31 -0.10 -11.63
C ASN A 79 14.45 0.92 -11.68
N LYS A 80 15.59 0.61 -11.03
CA LYS A 80 16.76 1.51 -11.03
C LYS A 80 17.36 1.76 -12.41
N LYS A 81 17.17 0.84 -13.38
CA LYS A 81 17.69 0.97 -14.74
C LYS A 81 16.83 1.90 -15.61
N MET A 82 15.53 2.00 -15.31
CA MET A 82 14.57 2.80 -16.08
C MET A 82 13.74 3.65 -15.11
N PRO A 83 14.28 4.78 -14.62
CA PRO A 83 13.65 5.54 -13.54
C PRO A 83 12.31 6.20 -13.94
N HIS A 84 12.06 6.36 -15.23
CA HIS A 84 10.80 6.89 -15.78
C HIS A 84 9.67 5.85 -15.85
N ILE A 85 9.99 4.56 -15.67
CA ILE A 85 9.03 3.47 -15.71
C ILE A 85 9.01 2.79 -14.34
N ILE A 86 7.82 2.65 -13.77
CA ILE A 86 7.62 1.87 -12.54
C ILE A 86 6.85 0.60 -12.84
N ASN A 87 7.13 -0.46 -12.10
CA ASN A 87 6.35 -1.68 -12.18
C ASN A 87 5.34 -1.67 -11.04
N LEU A 88 4.06 -1.77 -11.38
CA LEU A 88 2.98 -1.98 -10.43
C LEU A 88 2.61 -3.47 -10.45
N LEU A 89 2.42 -4.04 -9.27
CA LEU A 89 1.92 -5.39 -9.09
C LEU A 89 0.60 -5.30 -8.35
N SER A 90 -0.48 -5.77 -8.98
CA SER A 90 -1.82 -5.87 -8.40
C SER A 90 -2.15 -7.32 -8.13
N PHE A 91 -2.69 -7.61 -6.95
CA PHE A 91 -3.18 -8.94 -6.61
C PHE A 91 -4.34 -8.85 -5.63
N GLY A 92 -5.18 -9.87 -5.58
CA GLY A 92 -6.36 -9.89 -4.73
C GLY A 92 -7.15 -11.16 -4.92
N GLY A 93 -8.39 -11.15 -4.43
CA GLY A 93 -9.33 -12.27 -4.54
C GLY A 93 -9.42 -13.13 -3.28
N TYR A 94 -10.59 -13.73 -3.10
CA TYR A 94 -10.99 -14.52 -1.93
C TYR A 94 -10.94 -16.03 -2.21
N THR A 95 -11.35 -16.47 -3.41
CA THR A 95 -11.31 -17.85 -3.89
C THR A 95 -10.26 -18.02 -4.98
N ILE A 96 -9.85 -19.25 -5.24
CA ILE A 96 -8.90 -19.53 -6.33
C ILE A 96 -9.38 -19.05 -7.71
N GLU A 97 -10.70 -19.06 -7.94
CA GLU A 97 -11.33 -18.68 -9.22
C GLU A 97 -11.36 -17.17 -9.43
N ASN A 98 -11.39 -16.37 -8.37
CA ASN A 98 -11.46 -14.91 -8.45
C ASN A 98 -10.15 -14.21 -8.07
N ARG A 99 -9.07 -14.97 -7.85
CA ARG A 99 -7.74 -14.41 -7.61
C ARG A 99 -7.11 -13.94 -8.91
N HIS A 100 -6.40 -12.82 -8.80
CA HIS A 100 -5.58 -12.29 -9.88
C HIS A 100 -4.18 -11.95 -9.38
N THR A 101 -3.22 -12.01 -10.31
CA THR A 101 -1.94 -11.34 -10.20
C THR A 101 -1.67 -10.65 -11.53
N LEU A 102 -1.63 -9.33 -11.52
CA LEU A 102 -1.46 -8.50 -12.69
C LEU A 102 -0.25 -7.60 -12.50
N VAL A 103 0.45 -7.33 -13.59
CA VAL A 103 1.55 -6.37 -13.64
C VAL A 103 1.22 -5.27 -14.63
N MET A 104 1.69 -4.07 -14.32
CA MET A 104 1.68 -2.94 -15.23
C MET A 104 3.04 -2.28 -15.22
N GLN A 105 3.60 -2.08 -16.41
CA GLN A 105 4.68 -1.13 -16.59
C GLN A 105 4.06 0.24 -16.79
N TYR A 106 4.13 1.07 -15.75
CA TYR A 106 3.56 2.40 -15.76
C TYR A 106 4.61 3.44 -16.19
N ARG A 107 4.23 4.23 -17.18
CA ARG A 107 4.91 5.46 -17.61
C ARG A 107 3.94 6.62 -17.40
N SER A 108 4.44 7.75 -16.90
CA SER A 108 3.61 8.93 -16.65
C SER A 108 2.77 9.30 -17.88
N VAL A 109 1.48 9.54 -17.67
CA VAL A 109 0.56 10.06 -18.71
C VAL A 109 0.68 11.58 -18.87
N TRP A 110 1.62 12.20 -18.16
CA TRP A 110 1.89 13.63 -18.19
C TRP A 110 3.22 13.98 -18.87
N ASP A 111 4.07 12.99 -19.16
CA ASP A 111 5.26 13.16 -20.00
C ASP A 111 4.82 13.33 -21.47
N ASP A 112 5.42 14.27 -22.21
CA ASP A 112 4.99 14.66 -23.57
C ASP A 112 4.96 13.50 -24.59
N GLU A 113 3.93 13.52 -25.45
CA GLU A 113 3.57 12.46 -26.42
C GLU A 113 4.55 12.30 -27.60
N GLU A 114 5.54 13.19 -27.76
CA GLU A 114 6.43 13.19 -28.92
C GLU A 114 7.51 12.08 -28.89
N ALA A 115 7.67 11.38 -27.76
CA ALA A 115 8.64 10.30 -27.61
C ALA A 115 7.96 8.91 -27.51
N ASP A 116 7.91 8.24 -28.68
CA ASP A 116 7.56 6.84 -28.98
C ASP A 116 6.13 6.51 -29.41
N LYS A 117 6.01 6.07 -30.68
CA LYS A 117 4.84 5.37 -31.23
C LYS A 117 4.55 4.00 -30.57
N ASP A 118 5.37 3.58 -29.61
CA ASP A 118 5.27 2.32 -28.86
C ASP A 118 4.54 2.43 -27.51
N MET A 119 3.81 3.54 -27.25
CA MET A 119 2.95 3.69 -26.05
C MET A 119 1.95 2.53 -25.83
N LYS A 120 1.64 1.73 -26.87
CA LYS A 120 0.71 0.60 -26.78
C LYS A 120 1.12 -0.50 -25.79
N GLN A 121 2.39 -0.58 -25.39
CA GLN A 121 2.88 -1.63 -24.48
C GLN A 121 2.88 -1.22 -23.00
N PHE A 122 2.76 0.07 -22.69
CA PHE A 122 2.76 0.58 -21.31
C PHE A 122 1.33 0.83 -20.82
N ASN A 123 1.20 1.09 -19.52
CA ASN A 123 -0.04 1.56 -18.90
C ASN A 123 -1.21 0.61 -19.13
N GLN A 124 -0.96 -0.70 -19.15
CA GLN A 124 -1.99 -1.73 -19.24
C GLN A 124 -1.73 -2.82 -18.20
N TRP A 125 -2.81 -3.38 -17.67
CA TRP A 125 -2.73 -4.53 -16.79
C TRP A 125 -2.60 -5.81 -17.61
N LEU A 126 -1.50 -6.52 -17.40
CA LEU A 126 -1.23 -7.81 -18.03
C LEU A 126 -1.12 -8.90 -16.95
N PRO A 127 -1.53 -10.15 -17.23
CA PRO A 127 -1.25 -11.28 -16.35
C PRO A 127 0.24 -11.38 -16.05
N LEU A 128 0.59 -11.61 -14.78
CA LEU A 128 1.94 -12.01 -14.45
C LEU A 128 2.17 -13.43 -14.99
N VAL A 129 3.15 -13.63 -15.87
CA VAL A 129 3.45 -14.94 -16.46
C VAL A 129 4.88 -15.39 -16.18
N ASN A 130 5.09 -16.71 -16.16
CA ASN A 130 6.42 -17.32 -16.09
C ASN A 130 7.08 -17.41 -17.48
N ALA A 131 8.29 -17.97 -17.55
CA ALA A 131 9.04 -18.15 -18.79
C ALA A 131 8.35 -19.07 -19.83
N TYR A 132 7.34 -19.83 -19.42
CA TYR A 132 6.51 -20.69 -20.27
C TYR A 132 5.16 -20.05 -20.63
N ASN A 133 5.01 -18.74 -20.41
CA ASN A 133 3.79 -17.97 -20.64
C ASN A 133 2.57 -18.47 -19.82
N GLN A 134 2.82 -19.09 -18.66
CA GLN A 134 1.77 -19.53 -17.75
C GLN A 134 1.55 -18.49 -16.66
N SER A 135 0.29 -18.17 -16.38
CA SER A 135 -0.08 -17.20 -15.34
C SER A 135 0.40 -17.64 -13.95
N ILE A 136 1.05 -16.72 -13.24
CA ILE A 136 1.48 -16.86 -11.86
C ILE A 136 0.42 -16.23 -10.96
N ILE A 137 -0.34 -17.05 -10.24
CA ILE A 137 -1.30 -16.59 -9.23
C ILE A 137 -0.65 -16.68 -7.85
N LEU A 138 -0.61 -15.56 -7.12
CA LEU A 138 -0.07 -15.53 -5.77
C LEU A 138 -1.01 -16.24 -4.78
N GLY A 139 -0.42 -16.87 -3.77
CA GLY A 139 -1.15 -17.56 -2.70
C GLY A 139 -1.43 -19.04 -2.96
N THR A 140 -1.94 -19.71 -1.94
CA THR A 140 -2.28 -21.14 -1.94
C THR A 140 -3.79 -21.33 -2.12
N MET A 141 -4.29 -22.56 -2.30
CA MET A 141 -5.75 -22.81 -2.34
C MET A 141 -6.54 -22.24 -1.15
N ARG A 142 -5.92 -22.05 0.01
CA ARG A 142 -6.57 -21.51 1.22
C ARG A 142 -6.33 -20.02 1.45
N SER A 143 -5.50 -19.39 0.61
CA SER A 143 -5.17 -17.97 0.74
C SER A 143 -6.34 -17.10 0.33
N ASN A 144 -6.73 -16.20 1.23
CA ASN A 144 -7.77 -15.21 1.03
C ASN A 144 -7.14 -13.81 1.12
N TYR A 145 -7.07 -13.12 -0.02
CA TYR A 145 -6.46 -11.81 -0.16
C TYR A 145 -7.47 -10.66 -0.18
N ASP A 146 -8.74 -10.91 0.13
CA ASP A 146 -9.71 -9.83 0.35
C ASP A 146 -9.31 -9.00 1.58
N GLY A 147 -8.88 -7.76 1.33
CA GLY A 147 -8.39 -6.83 2.33
C GLY A 147 -6.95 -7.10 2.77
N ALA A 148 -6.19 -7.88 2.00
CA ALA A 148 -4.76 -8.07 2.23
C ALA A 148 -4.00 -6.75 2.07
N ARG A 149 -2.88 -6.63 2.78
CA ARG A 149 -1.92 -5.53 2.60
C ARG A 149 -0.57 -6.11 2.26
N ALA A 150 0.23 -5.32 1.55
CA ALA A 150 1.60 -5.71 1.25
C ALA A 150 2.54 -4.53 1.20
N VAL A 151 3.81 -4.84 1.47
CA VAL A 151 4.94 -3.92 1.31
C VAL A 151 6.07 -4.64 0.59
N ILE A 152 6.85 -3.89 -0.18
CA ILE A 152 8.07 -4.38 -0.81
C ILE A 152 9.25 -3.95 0.03
N GLY A 153 10.19 -4.87 0.26
CA GLY A 153 11.36 -4.58 1.05
C GLY A 153 12.51 -5.55 0.85
N GLY A 154 13.28 -5.71 1.91
CA GLY A 154 14.55 -6.40 1.92
C GLY A 154 15.69 -5.61 1.27
N SER A 155 16.92 -6.08 1.46
CA SER A 155 18.20 -5.45 1.15
C SER A 155 18.36 -5.04 -0.33
N LYS A 156 17.56 -5.64 -1.22
CA LYS A 156 17.52 -5.37 -2.65
C LYS A 156 16.13 -5.02 -3.19
N ASN A 157 15.14 -4.71 -2.35
CA ASN A 157 13.74 -4.50 -2.76
C ASN A 157 13.21 -5.64 -3.63
N HIS A 158 13.46 -6.86 -3.15
CA HIS A 158 13.21 -8.12 -3.86
C HIS A 158 12.27 -9.04 -3.11
N LEU A 159 11.79 -8.62 -1.94
CA LEU A 159 10.87 -9.39 -1.12
C LEU A 159 9.53 -8.67 -1.06
N LEU A 160 8.46 -9.45 -1.24
CA LEU A 160 7.09 -9.02 -1.06
C LEU A 160 6.57 -9.63 0.25
N PHE A 161 6.21 -8.77 1.18
CA PHE A 161 5.56 -9.15 2.42
C PHE A 161 4.08 -8.95 2.27
N ILE A 162 3.28 -10.01 2.43
CA ILE A 162 1.82 -9.94 2.32
C ILE A 162 1.22 -10.39 3.65
N THR A 163 0.34 -9.57 4.21
CA THR A 163 -0.44 -9.87 5.41
C THR A 163 -1.90 -10.06 5.01
N HIS A 164 -2.51 -11.18 5.42
CA HIS A 164 -3.81 -11.58 4.90
C HIS A 164 -4.61 -12.49 5.84
N LYS A 165 -5.88 -12.73 5.48
CA LYS A 165 -6.79 -13.63 6.20
C LYS A 165 -6.28 -15.09 6.15
N PRO A 166 -6.43 -15.89 7.22
CA PRO A 166 -7.04 -15.52 8.50
C PRO A 166 -6.16 -14.58 9.32
N ASN A 167 -4.88 -14.89 9.56
CA ASN A 167 -3.97 -14.06 10.36
C ASN A 167 -2.52 -14.42 9.96
N ASP A 168 -2.22 -14.40 8.66
CA ASP A 168 -0.94 -14.86 8.12
C ASP A 168 -0.11 -13.69 7.59
N ILE A 169 1.22 -13.84 7.70
CA ILE A 169 2.20 -13.09 6.93
C ILE A 169 2.99 -14.06 6.06
N VAL A 170 3.14 -13.74 4.78
CA VAL A 170 3.95 -14.50 3.83
C VAL A 170 5.02 -13.60 3.23
N VAL A 171 6.19 -14.18 2.98
CA VAL A 171 7.34 -13.54 2.32
C VAL A 171 7.59 -14.25 1.00
N ILE A 172 7.52 -13.50 -0.09
CA ILE A 172 7.66 -14.02 -1.46
C ILE A 172 8.85 -13.33 -2.13
N ASP A 173 9.70 -14.10 -2.80
CA ASP A 173 10.77 -13.56 -3.64
C ASP A 173 10.17 -12.99 -4.93
N LEU A 174 10.36 -11.70 -5.22
CA LEU A 174 9.80 -11.01 -6.40
C LEU A 174 10.55 -11.29 -7.71
N ASN A 175 11.67 -12.01 -7.67
CA ASN A 175 12.40 -12.42 -8.88
C ASN A 175 11.95 -13.81 -9.34
N THR A 176 11.58 -14.68 -8.40
CA THR A 176 11.18 -16.06 -8.67
C THR A 176 9.70 -16.34 -8.40
N PHE A 177 9.00 -15.44 -7.72
CA PHE A 177 7.63 -15.56 -7.23
C PHE A 177 7.39 -16.80 -6.34
N ARG A 178 8.44 -17.25 -5.63
CA ARG A 178 8.38 -18.38 -4.71
C ARG A 178 8.21 -17.92 -3.27
N LEU A 179 7.46 -18.70 -2.49
CA LEU A 179 7.34 -18.53 -1.05
C LEU A 179 8.70 -18.81 -0.39
N ILE A 180 9.18 -17.86 0.40
CA ILE A 180 10.38 -18.00 1.23
C ILE A 180 9.99 -18.38 2.65
N GLN A 181 9.00 -17.70 3.21
CA GLN A 181 8.61 -17.86 4.61
C GLN A 181 7.13 -17.57 4.81
N GLN A 182 6.52 -18.26 5.77
CA GLN A 182 5.16 -18.00 6.23
C GLN A 182 5.12 -18.08 7.76
N SER A 183 4.36 -17.19 8.39
CA SER A 183 4.12 -17.24 9.83
C SER A 183 2.71 -16.76 10.19
N LYS A 184 2.23 -17.19 11.35
CA LYS A 184 0.97 -16.72 11.94
C LYS A 184 1.24 -15.46 12.76
N LEU A 185 0.44 -14.43 12.53
CA LEU A 185 0.42 -13.21 13.31
C LEU A 185 -0.39 -13.45 14.59
N LEU A 186 0.19 -13.12 15.74
CA LEU A 186 -0.48 -13.20 17.03
C LEU A 186 -1.43 -12.01 17.19
N LEU A 187 -2.66 -12.18 16.71
CA LEU A 187 -3.71 -11.16 16.76
C LEU A 187 -4.81 -11.57 17.72
N ASN A 188 -5.35 -10.61 18.46
CA ASN A 188 -6.51 -10.83 19.34
C ASN A 188 -7.84 -10.93 18.57
N GLU A 189 -7.82 -10.78 17.24
CA GLU A 189 -8.98 -10.72 16.37
C GLU A 189 -9.09 -11.99 15.52
N SER A 190 -10.31 -12.36 15.15
CA SER A 190 -10.57 -13.59 14.40
C SER A 190 -9.95 -13.56 12.98
N TRP A 191 -9.98 -12.41 12.31
CA TRP A 191 -9.47 -12.24 10.95
C TRP A 191 -8.75 -10.91 10.73
N LEU A 192 -7.65 -10.95 9.98
CA LEU A 192 -6.85 -9.83 9.54
C LEU A 192 -7.25 -9.36 8.13
N TYR A 193 -7.84 -8.17 8.03
CA TYR A 193 -8.24 -7.58 6.75
C TYR A 193 -8.42 -6.06 6.89
N HIS A 194 -8.22 -5.32 5.80
CA HIS A 194 -8.30 -3.85 5.72
C HIS A 194 -7.54 -3.13 6.87
N HIS A 195 -6.45 -3.74 7.33
CA HIS A 195 -5.61 -3.23 8.40
C HIS A 195 -4.61 -2.22 7.84
N CYS A 196 -3.85 -1.59 8.74
CA CYS A 196 -2.69 -0.79 8.36
C CYS A 196 -1.44 -1.66 8.36
N PHE A 197 -0.68 -1.62 7.27
CA PHE A 197 0.60 -2.28 7.13
C PHE A 197 1.56 -1.39 6.36
N VAL A 198 2.68 -1.05 6.99
CA VAL A 198 3.67 -0.10 6.45
C VAL A 198 5.07 -0.60 6.69
N ALA A 199 5.98 -0.27 5.76
CA ALA A 199 7.41 -0.41 6.00
C ALA A 199 7.87 0.69 6.97
N LYS A 200 8.79 0.36 7.86
CA LYS A 200 9.42 1.34 8.75
C LYS A 200 10.66 1.90 8.05
N ASP A 201 10.44 2.59 6.94
CA ASP A 201 11.51 3.20 6.17
C ASP A 201 12.04 4.45 6.91
N GLY A 202 13.32 4.45 7.30
CA GLY A 202 14.03 5.67 7.71
C GLY A 202 14.57 5.77 9.15
N LEU A 203 14.51 4.73 9.98
CA LEU A 203 15.07 4.77 11.35
C LEU A 203 16.50 4.20 11.51
N SER A 204 17.12 3.70 10.44
CA SER A 204 18.53 3.26 10.47
C SER A 204 19.45 4.21 9.71
N ASN A 205 19.62 5.41 10.26
CA ASN A 205 20.90 6.08 10.10
C ASN A 205 22.01 5.10 10.55
N LYS A 206 22.80 4.62 9.58
CA LYS A 206 24.03 3.81 9.71
C LYS A 206 23.85 2.32 10.10
N GLN A 207 23.93 1.48 9.08
CA GLN A 207 24.92 0.40 8.95
C GLN A 207 24.97 -0.81 9.91
N ILE A 208 24.06 -1.03 10.86
CA ILE A 208 24.27 -2.21 11.74
C ILE A 208 23.82 -3.55 11.11
N ASN A 209 22.80 -3.58 10.23
CA ASN A 209 22.50 -4.79 9.43
C ASN A 209 21.62 -4.49 8.21
N LYS A 210 22.20 -4.41 7.01
CA LYS A 210 21.47 -4.22 5.72
C LYS A 210 20.46 -5.34 5.40
N LYS A 211 20.38 -6.38 6.24
CA LYS A 211 19.61 -7.61 6.03
C LYS A 211 18.36 -7.72 6.91
N LYS A 212 18.13 -6.73 7.78
CA LYS A 212 16.92 -6.64 8.59
C LYS A 212 15.94 -5.67 7.95
N PHE A 213 14.69 -6.08 7.85
CA PHE A 213 13.59 -5.25 7.34
C PHE A 213 12.50 -5.15 8.41
N GLU A 214 12.14 -3.91 8.77
CA GLU A 214 11.16 -3.64 9.81
C GLU A 214 9.85 -3.15 9.20
N MET A 215 8.75 -3.65 9.74
CA MET A 215 7.40 -3.31 9.33
C MET A 215 6.54 -3.05 10.55
N LEU A 216 5.49 -2.28 10.38
CA LEU A 216 4.48 -2.03 11.40
C LEU A 216 3.11 -2.46 10.90
N LEU A 217 2.37 -3.10 11.79
CA LEU A 217 1.00 -3.51 11.56
C LEU A 217 0.10 -2.98 12.66
N PHE A 218 -1.01 -2.35 12.29
CA PHE A 218 -2.06 -1.94 13.22
C PHE A 218 -3.41 -2.47 12.75
N CYS A 219 -4.10 -3.18 13.65
CA CYS A 219 -5.40 -3.76 13.41
C CYS A 219 -6.18 -3.85 14.73
N HIS A 220 -7.28 -3.09 14.84
CA HIS A 220 -8.11 -3.03 16.04
C HIS A 220 -7.28 -2.73 17.30
N LYS A 221 -7.31 -3.65 18.28
CA LYS A 221 -6.59 -3.54 19.55
C LYS A 221 -5.14 -4.03 19.46
N THR A 222 -4.69 -4.47 18.28
CA THR A 222 -3.38 -5.07 18.10
C THR A 222 -2.48 -4.17 17.27
N GLY A 223 -1.32 -3.83 17.82
CA GLY A 223 -0.20 -3.25 17.08
C GLY A 223 0.95 -4.25 17.10
N LEU A 224 1.66 -4.40 16.00
CA LEU A 224 2.84 -5.25 15.89
C LEU A 224 3.99 -4.47 15.24
N SER A 225 5.18 -4.60 15.81
CA SER A 225 6.44 -4.36 15.11
C SER A 225 6.95 -5.71 14.63
N ILE A 226 7.19 -5.82 13.34
CA ILE A 226 7.59 -7.05 12.67
C ILE A 226 8.99 -6.83 12.11
N GLU A 227 9.95 -7.65 12.52
CA GLU A 227 11.30 -7.67 11.95
C GLU A 227 11.47 -8.93 11.12
N TYR A 228 12.01 -8.78 9.92
CA TYR A 228 12.42 -9.89 9.07
C TYR A 228 13.94 -9.90 8.90
N ASP A 229 14.58 -11.04 9.20
CA ASP A 229 16.00 -11.28 8.98
C ASP A 229 16.22 -12.12 7.73
N GLU A 230 16.78 -11.50 6.67
CA GLU A 230 17.09 -12.16 5.40
C GLU A 230 18.18 -13.23 5.47
N ASN A 231 19.06 -13.21 6.47
CA ASN A 231 20.11 -14.24 6.56
C ASN A 231 19.53 -15.59 6.96
N ASN A 232 18.52 -15.55 7.84
CA ASN A 232 17.92 -16.73 8.44
C ASN A 232 16.51 -17.01 7.92
N ASN A 233 15.93 -16.11 7.13
CA ASN A 233 14.53 -16.11 6.70
C ASN A 233 13.54 -16.17 7.88
N THR A 234 13.86 -15.50 8.98
CA THR A 234 13.05 -15.52 10.22
C THR A 234 12.25 -14.24 10.38
N LEU A 235 11.07 -14.38 10.98
CA LEU A 235 10.19 -13.28 11.37
C LEU A 235 10.14 -13.20 12.89
N GLN A 236 10.32 -12.00 13.43
CA GLN A 236 10.17 -11.70 14.83
C GLN A 236 9.04 -10.68 15.03
N PHE A 237 8.30 -10.83 16.12
CA PHE A 237 7.12 -10.03 16.40
C PHE A 237 7.22 -9.41 17.79
N LEU A 238 7.05 -8.11 17.88
CA LEU A 238 6.91 -7.36 19.12
C LEU A 238 5.53 -6.71 19.16
N VAL A 239 4.78 -6.98 20.23
CA VAL A 239 3.47 -6.35 20.44
C VAL A 239 3.67 -4.88 20.82
N LEU A 240 2.93 -4.01 20.14
CA LEU A 240 2.92 -2.57 20.39
C LEU A 240 1.64 -2.16 21.10
N TRP A 241 1.77 -1.16 21.96
CA TRP A 241 0.61 -0.52 22.56
C TRP A 241 -0.15 0.30 21.52
N VAL A 242 -1.45 0.07 21.41
CA VAL A 242 -2.36 0.87 20.57
C VAL A 242 -3.12 1.83 21.47
N CYS A 243 -3.15 3.12 21.12
CA CYS A 243 -3.86 4.13 21.89
C CYS A 243 -5.39 3.94 21.80
N THR A 244 -6.10 4.41 22.82
CA THR A 244 -7.56 4.27 22.92
C THR A 244 -8.32 4.86 21.72
N THR A 245 -7.78 5.91 21.10
CA THR A 245 -8.36 6.55 19.92
C THR A 245 -8.34 5.66 18.67
N ILE A 246 -7.32 4.80 18.53
CA ILE A 246 -7.12 3.97 17.32
C ILE A 246 -7.76 2.59 17.46
N ARG A 247 -7.85 2.06 18.68
CA ARG A 247 -8.49 0.76 18.96
C ARG A 247 -9.87 0.53 18.32
N PRO A 248 -10.81 1.51 18.28
CA PRO A 248 -12.13 1.28 17.70
C PRO A 248 -12.13 1.33 16.16
N LEU A 249 -11.06 1.82 15.53
CA LEU A 249 -11.01 2.02 14.08
C LEU A 249 -11.04 0.69 13.34
N LYS A 250 -11.79 0.69 12.24
CA LYS A 250 -11.93 -0.41 11.30
C LYS A 250 -11.66 0.10 9.89
N SER A 251 -11.25 -0.79 9.00
CA SER A 251 -11.07 -0.48 7.57
C SER A 251 -10.19 0.75 7.33
N TYR A 252 -8.91 0.60 7.65
CA TYR A 252 -7.94 1.68 7.69
C TYR A 252 -7.65 2.20 6.28
N ALA A 253 -7.87 3.50 6.02
CA ALA A 253 -7.09 4.24 5.05
C ALA A 253 -5.95 4.95 5.79
N TYR A 254 -4.76 4.91 5.23
CA TYR A 254 -3.56 5.37 5.90
C TYR A 254 -2.49 5.80 4.92
N VAL A 255 -1.59 6.67 5.38
CA VAL A 255 -0.39 7.06 4.66
C VAL A 255 0.76 7.21 5.66
N ALA A 256 1.96 6.78 5.26
CA ALA A 256 3.18 6.96 6.05
C ALA A 256 4.03 8.07 5.42
N VAL A 257 4.39 9.08 6.21
CA VAL A 257 5.22 10.23 5.80
C VAL A 257 6.20 10.53 6.93
N ASP A 258 7.50 10.61 6.64
CA ASP A 258 8.55 11.04 7.59
C ASP A 258 8.50 10.36 8.97
N ASN A 259 8.37 9.03 9.00
CA ASN A 259 8.19 8.22 10.21
C ASN A 259 6.91 8.52 11.00
N ILE A 260 5.88 9.06 10.36
CA ILE A 260 4.56 9.27 10.96
C ILE A 260 3.55 8.48 10.14
N VAL A 261 2.69 7.72 10.81
CA VAL A 261 1.55 7.05 10.15
C VAL A 261 0.30 7.86 10.43
N PHE A 262 -0.31 8.37 9.36
CA PHE A 262 -1.60 9.05 9.39
C PHE A 262 -2.70 8.03 9.10
N PHE A 263 -3.73 8.05 9.93
CA PHE A 263 -4.95 7.29 9.77
C PHE A 263 -6.07 8.23 9.35
N LEU A 264 -6.63 7.94 8.18
CA LEU A 264 -7.72 8.66 7.56
C LEU A 264 -8.91 7.72 7.60
N VAL A 265 -9.74 7.85 8.62
CA VAL A 265 -10.77 6.86 8.93
C VAL A 265 -12.10 7.55 9.12
N ASP A 266 -13.14 6.92 8.58
CA ASP A 266 -14.51 7.28 8.91
C ASP A 266 -14.87 6.59 10.24
N MET A 267 -15.16 7.41 11.25
CA MET A 267 -15.69 6.93 12.51
C MET A 267 -17.17 6.64 12.29
N MET A 268 -17.51 5.48 11.73
CA MET A 268 -18.89 4.99 11.83
C MET A 268 -19.18 4.59 13.28
N THR A 269 -19.43 5.58 14.13
CA THR A 269 -20.32 5.42 15.27
C THR A 269 -21.75 5.54 14.73
N PRO A 270 -22.63 4.54 14.91
CA PRO A 270 -23.99 4.56 14.35
C PRO A 270 -24.92 5.66 14.91
N LEU A 271 -24.41 6.61 15.71
CA LEU A 271 -25.21 7.63 16.38
C LEU A 271 -24.79 9.08 16.11
N LEU A 272 -23.64 9.35 15.46
CA LEU A 272 -23.21 10.71 15.17
C LEU A 272 -22.39 10.72 13.87
N HIS A 273 -22.90 11.44 12.86
CA HIS A 273 -22.11 11.87 11.71
C HIS A 273 -21.06 12.88 12.19
N LEU A 274 -19.89 12.40 12.60
CA LEU A 274 -18.74 13.25 12.88
C LEU A 274 -17.90 13.40 11.59
N PRO A 275 -17.23 14.55 11.38
CA PRO A 275 -16.38 14.76 10.21
C PRO A 275 -15.23 13.75 10.20
N ILE A 276 -14.70 13.47 8.99
CA ILE A 276 -13.53 12.62 8.76
C ILE A 276 -12.44 13.02 9.77
N SER A 277 -12.08 12.07 10.65
CA SER A 277 -11.07 12.32 11.66
C SER A 277 -9.71 11.87 11.14
N CYS A 278 -8.74 12.79 11.11
CA CYS A 278 -7.35 12.47 10.85
C CYS A 278 -6.65 12.26 12.19
N ILE A 279 -6.20 11.02 12.44
CA ILE A 279 -5.43 10.67 13.63
C ILE A 279 -4.02 10.34 13.16
N HIS A 280 -2.99 10.91 13.78
CA HIS A 280 -1.60 10.58 13.45
C HIS A 280 -0.92 9.88 14.63
N ILE A 281 -0.08 8.89 14.33
CA ILE A 281 0.89 8.32 15.28
C ILE A 281 2.28 8.79 14.85
N GLN A 282 2.96 9.54 15.72
CA GLN A 282 4.39 9.78 15.57
C GLN A 282 5.17 8.52 15.99
N LEU A 283 5.96 7.95 15.08
CA LEU A 283 6.87 6.85 15.43
C LEU A 283 8.09 7.44 16.13
N LYS A 284 8.02 7.59 17.46
CA LYS A 284 9.22 7.84 18.25
C LYS A 284 10.07 6.57 18.28
N LYS A 285 11.38 6.73 18.16
CA LYS A 285 12.34 5.64 18.39
C LYS A 285 12.07 5.07 19.78
N MET A 286 11.54 3.85 19.85
CA MET A 286 11.53 3.09 21.09
C MET A 286 12.99 2.70 21.32
N ASN A 287 13.69 3.49 22.14
CA ASN A 287 14.95 3.07 22.70
C ASN A 287 14.62 1.91 23.65
N GLY A 288 14.82 0.69 23.18
CA GLY A 288 15.19 -0.43 24.04
C GLY A 288 16.69 -0.40 24.24
#